data_AF-A0A9D8RHQ4-F1
#
_entry.id   AF-A0A9D8RHQ4-F1
#
_cell.length_a   1.000
_cell.length_b   1.000
_cell.length_c   1.000
_cell.angle_alpha   90.00
_cell.angle_beta   90.00
_cell.angle_gamma   90.00
#
_symmetry.space_group_name_H-M   'P 1'
#
loop_
_entity.id
_entity.type
_entity.pdbx_description
1 polymer ?
#
loop_
_entity_poly.entity_id
_entity_poly.type
_entity_poly.pdbx_seq_one_letter_code
_entity_poly.pdbx_strand_id
1 'polypeptide(L)' 'MVINHNLSAMFANRQLGVTGLYLNKDMEKLSSGERINRAGDDASGLAVSEKMRSQIRGLNQASQNASNGISFIQTTEG' A
#
# COMPACT_ATOMS: atom_id res chain seq x y z
N MET A 1 -41.58 -17.36 22.00
CA MET A 1 -40.70 -17.09 20.84
C MET A 1 -39.31 -16.57 21.28
N VAL A 2 -38.66 -17.24 22.23
CA VAL A 2 -37.25 -17.00 22.65
C VAL A 2 -36.38 -18.24 22.42
N ILE A 3 -37.02 -19.41 22.22
CA ILE A 3 -36.38 -20.73 22.11
C ILE A 3 -35.92 -21.05 20.68
N ASN A 4 -36.60 -20.55 19.63
CA ASN A 4 -36.27 -20.88 18.23
C ASN A 4 -35.27 -19.94 17.55
N HIS A 5 -35.13 -18.70 18.03
CA HIS A 5 -34.24 -17.70 17.42
C HIS A 5 -33.73 -16.76 18.51
N ASN A 6 -32.41 -16.73 18.66
CA ASN A 6 -31.70 -15.86 19.60
C ASN A 6 -31.12 -14.66 18.84
N LEU A 7 -31.93 -13.61 18.71
CA LEU A 7 -31.55 -12.39 17.98
C LEU A 7 -30.32 -11.70 18.58
N SER A 8 -30.16 -11.75 19.91
CA SER A 8 -28.99 -11.18 20.60
C SER A 8 -27.70 -11.93 20.23
N ALA A 9 -27.75 -13.26 20.17
CA ALA A 9 -26.62 -14.08 19.72
C ALA A 9 -26.32 -13.88 18.23
N MET A 10 -27.35 -13.76 17.38
CA MET A 10 -27.16 -13.45 15.95
C MET A 10 -26.53 -12.06 15.74
N PHE A 11 -26.97 -11.06 16.49
CA PHE A 11 -26.40 -9.72 16.46
C PHE A 11 -24.94 -9.72 16.92
N ALA A 12 -24.65 -10.39 18.04
CA ALA A 12 -23.28 -10.53 18.55
C ALA A 12 -22.37 -11.26 17.55
N ASN A 13 -22.85 -12.32 16.89
CA ASN A 13 -22.10 -13.04 15.86
C ASN A 13 -21.82 -12.15 14.63
N ARG A 14 -22.82 -11.40 14.14
CA ARG A 14 -22.64 -10.43 13.07
C ARG A 14 -21.60 -9.37 13.44
N GLN A 15 -21.70 -8.82 14.65
CA GLN A 15 -20.74 -7.83 15.13
C GLN A 15 -19.34 -8.42 15.22
N LEU A 16 -19.19 -9.64 15.76
CA LEU A 16 -17.92 -10.36 15.82
C LEU A 16 -17.30 -10.53 14.42
N GLY A 17 -18.10 -10.91 13.42
CA GLY A 17 -17.65 -11.01 12.03
C GLY A 17 -17.15 -9.68 11.48
N VAL A 18 -17.88 -8.59 11.73
CA VAL A 18 -17.46 -7.23 11.32
C VAL A 18 -16.16 -6.82 12.01
N THR A 19 -16.04 -7.02 13.32
CA THR A 19 -14.82 -6.69 14.08
C THR A 19 -13.63 -7.53 13.62
N GLY A 20 -13.85 -8.81 13.29
CA GLY A 20 -12.82 -9.69 12.72
C GLY A 20 -12.32 -9.21 11.35
N LEU A 21 -13.20 -8.66 10.51
CA LEU A 21 -12.79 -8.06 9.23
C LEU A 21 -11.91 -6.82 9.43
N TYR A 22 -12.23 -5.96 10.40
CA TYR A 22 -11.38 -4.81 10.73
C TYR A 22 -10.01 -5.23 11.27
N LEU A 23 -9.98 -6.18 12.21
CA LEU A 23 -8.73 -6.71 12.76
C LEU A 23 -7.82 -7.28 11.66
N ASN A 24 -8.38 -8.05 10.71
CA ASN A 24 -7.61 -8.58 9.59
C ASN A 24 -7.02 -7.49 8.70
N LYS A 25 -7.76 -6.40 8.44
CA LYS A 25 -7.24 -5.25 7.69
C LYS A 25 -6.14 -4.51 8.44
N ASP A 26 -6.29 -4.35 9.75
CA ASP A 26 -5.26 -3.69 10.56
C ASP A 26 -3.99 -4.54 10.65
N MET A 27 -4.13 -5.86 10.79
CA MET A 27 -3.01 -6.80 10.72
C MET A 27 -2.32 -6.76 9.35
N GLU A 28 -3.06 -6.63 8.25
CA GLU A 28 -2.49 -6.47 6.91
C GLU A 28 -1.61 -5.22 6.83
N LYS A 29 -2.11 -4.07 7.30
CA LYS A 29 -1.35 -2.80 7.36
C LYS A 29 -0.13 -2.87 8.27
N LEU A 30 -0.28 -3.51 9.43
CA LEU A 30 0.84 -3.71 10.34
C LEU A 30 1.93 -4.59 9.72
N SER A 31 1.54 -5.66 9.03
CA SER A 31 2.48 -6.60 8.41
C SER A 31 3.22 -6.03 7.21
N SER A 32 2.57 -5.18 6.41
CA SER A 32 3.18 -4.54 5.25
C SER A 32 4.00 -3.30 5.64
N GLY A 33 3.68 -2.67 6.77
CA GLY A 33 4.22 -1.36 7.15
C GLY A 33 3.68 -0.21 6.28
N GLU A 34 2.77 -0.50 5.34
CA GLU A 34 2.22 0.47 4.40
C GLU A 34 0.80 0.86 4.82
N ARG A 35 0.51 2.15 4.77
CA ARG A 35 -0.82 2.68 5.14
C ARG A 35 -1.92 2.26 4.15
N ILE A 36 -1.56 2.16 2.86
CA ILE A 36 -2.48 1.83 1.76
C ILE A 36 -1.97 0.55 1.09
N ASN A 37 -2.62 -0.57 1.37
CA ASN A 37 -2.25 -1.86 0.79
C ASN A 37 -3.10 -2.22 -0.43
N ARG A 38 -4.34 -1.73 -0.48
CA ARG A 38 -5.29 -2.04 -1.55
C ARG A 38 -5.87 -0.77 -2.15
N ALA A 39 -6.21 -0.81 -3.44
CA ALA A 39 -6.93 0.27 -4.10
C ALA A 39 -8.30 0.57 -3.47
N GLY A 40 -8.90 -0.41 -2.78
CA GLY A 40 -10.13 -0.24 -2.02
C GLY A 40 -9.99 0.54 -0.70
N ASP A 41 -8.77 0.72 -0.18
CA ASP A 41 -8.53 1.52 1.02
C ASP A 41 -8.44 3.02 0.69
N ASP A 42 -7.71 3.37 -0.37
CA ASP A 42 -7.56 4.73 -0.89
C ASP A 42 -7.04 4.70 -2.34
N ALA A 43 -7.96 4.70 -3.31
CA ALA A 43 -7.60 4.61 -4.72
C ALA A 43 -6.76 5.81 -5.20
N SER A 44 -7.12 7.02 -4.78
CA SER A 44 -6.43 8.25 -5.13
C SER A 44 -5.04 8.31 -4.50
N GLY A 45 -4.95 7.98 -3.20
CA GLY A 45 -3.68 7.92 -2.47
C GLY A 45 -2.74 6.87 -3.07
N LEU A 46 -3.24 5.70 -3.43
CA LEU A 46 -2.45 4.67 -4.10
C LEU A 46 -1.93 5.14 -5.46
N ALA A 47 -2.78 5.79 -6.27
CA ALA A 47 -2.38 6.29 -7.59
C ALA A 47 -1.27 7.37 -7.50
N VAL A 48 -1.38 8.28 -6.52
CA VAL A 48 -0.34 9.30 -6.27
C VAL A 48 0.95 8.63 -5.78
N SER A 49 0.88 7.68 -4.85
CA SER A 49 2.04 6.94 -4.37
C SER A 49 2.77 6.22 -5.49
N GLU A 50 2.05 5.54 -6.38
CA GLU A 50 2.67 4.85 -7.52
C GLU A 50 3.26 5.82 -8.55
N LYS A 51 2.60 6.97 -8.79
CA LYS A 51 3.17 8.04 -9.62
C LYS A 51 4.50 8.53 -9.03
N MET A 52 4.55 8.81 -7.73
CA MET A 52 5.78 9.23 -7.05
C MET A 52 6.86 8.16 -7.11
N ARG A 53 6.51 6.88 -6.87
CA ARG A 53 7.44 5.75 -6.98
C ARG A 53 8.04 5.64 -8.38
N SER A 54 7.22 5.86 -9.42
CA SER A 54 7.69 5.91 -10.80
C SER A 54 8.63 7.08 -11.07
N GLN A 55 8.31 8.28 -10.56
CA GLN A 55 9.17 9.45 -10.70
C GLN A 55 10.52 9.24 -10.02
N ILE A 56 10.54 8.69 -8.80
CA ILE A 56 11.78 8.38 -8.07
C ILE A 56 12.67 7.42 -8.88
N ARG A 57 12.09 6.34 -9.43
CA ARG A 57 12.85 5.42 -10.30
C ARG A 57 13.41 6.12 -11.54
N GLY A 58 12.61 6.99 -12.17
CA GLY A 58 13.04 7.79 -13.32
C GLY A 58 14.20 8.73 -12.98
N LEU A 59 14.12 9.41 -11.83
CA LEU A 59 15.17 10.31 -11.35
C LEU A 59 16.46 9.56 -11.01
N ASN A 60 16.37 8.38 -10.39
CA ASN A 60 17.55 7.54 -10.11
C ASN A 60 18.25 7.12 -11.40
N GLN A 61 17.48 6.72 -12.43
CA GLN A 61 18.07 6.40 -13.73
C GLN A 61 18.68 7.63 -14.40
N ALA A 62 18.01 8.78 -14.34
CA ALA A 62 18.52 10.02 -14.89
C ALA A 62 19.86 10.43 -14.22
N SER A 63 19.95 10.28 -12.89
CA SER A 63 21.18 10.52 -12.14
C SER A 63 22.31 9.59 -12.59
N GLN A 64 22.02 8.29 -12.74
CA GLN A 64 23.02 7.32 -13.21
C GLN A 64 23.46 7.59 -14.65
N ASN A 65 22.54 7.99 -15.52
CA ASN A 65 22.84 8.39 -16.89
C ASN A 65 23.72 9.65 -16.93
N ALA A 66 23.47 10.63 -16.06
CA ALA A 66 24.30 11.82 -15.94
C ALA A 66 25.72 11.48 -15.49
N SER A 67 25.88 10.61 -14.49
CA SER A 67 27.21 10.12 -14.06
C SER A 67 27.95 9.40 -15.18
N ASN A 68 27.26 8.54 -15.94
CA ASN A 68 27.85 7.85 -17.10
C ASN A 68 28.29 8.84 -18.19
N GLY A 69 27.49 9.90 -18.43
CA GLY A 69 27.84 10.97 -19.37
C GLY A 69 29.09 11.73 -18.93
N ILE A 70 29.22 12.03 -17.64
CA ILE A 70 30.44 12.65 -17.08
C ILE A 70 31.65 11.74 -17.28
N SER A 71 31.54 10.44 -16.93
CA SER A 71 32.63 9.49 -17.12
C SER A 71 33.05 9.35 -18.59
N PHE A 72 32.08 9.37 -19.52
CA PHE A 72 32.36 9.34 -20.95
C PHE A 72 33.16 10.57 -21.41
N ILE A 73 32.74 11.77 -20.97
CA ILE A 73 33.46 13.02 -21.27
C ILE A 73 34.87 12.98 -20.69
N GLN A 74 35.03 12.59 -19.42
CA GLN A 74 36.34 12.48 -18.78
C GLN A 74 37.27 11.49 -19.49
N THR A 75 36.73 10.38 -20.00
CA THR A 75 37.50 9.39 -20.78
C THR A 75 37.89 9.93 -22.15
N THR A 76 37.13 10.89 -22.69
CA THR A 76 37.38 11.49 -24.01
C THR A 76 38.33 12.69 -23.93
N GLU A 77 38.31 13.42 -22.81
CA GLU A 77 39.19 14.57 -22.55
C GLU A 77 40.58 14.19 -22.04
N GLY A 78 40.74 12.98 -21.48
CA GLY A 78 42.04 12.42 -21.04
C GLY A 78 42.77 11.67 -22.14
#